data_AF-A0A183M561-F1
#
_entry.id   AF-A0A183M561-F1
#
_cell.length_a   1.000
_cell.length_b   1.000
_cell.length_c   1.000
_cell.angle_alpha   90.00
_cell.angle_beta   90.00
_cell.angle_gamma   90.00
#
_symmetry.space_group_name_H-M   'P 1'
#
loop_
_entity.id
_entity.type
_entity.pdbx_description
1 polymer ?
#
loop_
_entity_poly.entity_id
_entity_poly.type
_entity_poly.pdbx_seq_one_letter_code
_entity_poly.pdbx_strand_id
1 'polypeptide(L)'
;MRCPAAKFATHVVSHFLFLILLAAATFRLEENYDALLDEQMLGTGDEETIRQWVQKNFRPSKAIITHVQICIVLWVAGLLLADIKHIYFAGFRSYICNAYNLLNFCILSMYIGSYTLRIIVDRWVRESDLFFNATTQVNFLLQTNNSILVHQMVQNWTQSCHHDKSYFITASRFRWKYDDPEIVSDVMFAVANVVSFARTTYLMPAFEALGPLQISFTRMLTDITRFMVLYLLVC
;
A
#
# COMPACT_ATOMS: atom_id res chain seq x y z
N MET A 1 0.90 -0.45 33.03
CA MET A 1 0.00 0.58 33.61
C MET A 1 -1.20 -0.08 34.29
N ARG A 2 -1.50 0.30 35.55
CA ARG A 2 -2.56 -0.32 36.39
C ARG A 2 -3.96 0.31 36.23
N CYS A 3 -4.10 1.48 35.59
CA CYS A 3 -5.40 2.14 35.41
C CYS A 3 -6.09 1.72 34.09
N PRO A 4 -7.36 1.27 34.10
CA PRO A 4 -8.08 0.84 32.89
C PRO A 4 -8.32 1.97 31.89
N ALA A 5 -8.58 3.21 32.36
CA ALA A 5 -8.71 4.38 31.49
C ALA A 5 -7.41 4.70 30.73
N ALA A 6 -6.25 4.56 31.37
CA ALA A 6 -4.95 4.77 30.74
C ALA A 6 -4.65 3.73 29.65
N LYS A 7 -5.08 2.48 29.84
CA LYS A 7 -4.97 1.43 28.80
C LYS A 7 -5.83 1.78 27.59
N PHE A 8 -7.08 2.19 27.81
CA PHE A 8 -7.96 2.64 26.73
C PHE A 8 -7.35 3.82 25.97
N ALA A 9 -6.96 4.89 26.67
CA ALA A 9 -6.33 6.05 26.05
C ALA A 9 -5.07 5.69 25.24
N THR A 10 -4.24 4.77 25.73
CA THR A 10 -3.03 4.33 25.02
C THR A 10 -3.38 3.60 23.71
N HIS A 11 -4.39 2.72 23.72
CA HIS A 11 -4.87 2.06 22.51
C HIS A 11 -5.43 3.06 21.50
N VAL A 12 -6.18 4.06 21.98
CA VAL A 12 -6.75 5.11 21.15
C VAL A 12 -5.67 5.98 20.50
N VAL A 13 -4.72 6.48 21.30
CA VAL A 13 -3.61 7.31 20.82
C VAL A 13 -2.74 6.53 19.83
N SER A 14 -2.46 5.26 20.10
CA SER A 14 -1.70 4.41 19.17
C SER A 14 -2.41 4.24 17.82
N HIS A 15 -3.74 4.10 17.82
CA HIS A 15 -4.53 4.02 16.59
C HIS A 15 -4.55 5.34 15.81
N PHE A 16 -4.73 6.47 16.48
CA PHE A 16 -4.67 7.78 15.83
C PHE A 16 -3.28 8.11 15.28
N LEU A 17 -2.22 7.78 16.03
CA LEU A 17 -0.85 7.97 15.56
C LEU A 17 -0.58 7.14 14.30
N PHE A 18 -1.12 5.92 14.23
CA PHE A 18 -1.05 5.12 13.02
C PHE A 18 -1.78 5.75 11.84
N LEU A 19 -3.00 6.27 12.03
CA LEU A 19 -3.73 6.95 10.95
C LEU A 19 -2.97 8.20 10.46
N ILE A 20 -2.36 8.95 11.38
CA ILE A 20 -1.50 10.10 11.03
C ILE A 20 -0.29 9.64 10.24
N LEU A 21 0.36 8.56 10.66
CA LEU A 21 1.53 8.00 9.98
C LEU A 21 1.15 7.51 8.58
N LEU A 22 -0.02 6.91 8.41
CA LEU A 22 -0.55 6.45 7.15
C LEU A 22 -0.92 7.62 6.20
N ALA A 23 -1.53 8.68 6.74
CA ALA A 23 -1.80 9.91 6.00
C ALA A 23 -0.49 10.58 5.56
N ALA A 24 0.48 10.72 6.48
CA ALA A 24 1.80 11.25 6.18
C ALA A 24 2.54 10.40 5.14
N ALA A 25 2.43 9.07 5.20
CA ALA A 25 3.00 8.18 4.18
C ALA A 25 2.40 8.42 2.80
N THR A 26 1.08 8.62 2.73
CA THR A 26 0.37 8.88 1.47
C THR A 26 0.80 10.24 0.90
N PHE A 27 0.79 11.30 1.72
CA PHE A 27 1.20 12.64 1.28
C PHE A 27 2.68 12.74 0.92
N ARG A 28 3.58 12.09 1.68
CA ARG A 28 5.01 12.05 1.34
C ARG A 28 5.26 11.23 0.07
N LEU A 29 4.43 10.23 -0.21
CA LEU A 29 4.52 9.50 -1.47
C LEU A 29 4.17 10.45 -2.62
N GLU A 30 3.04 11.14 -2.51
CA GLU A 30 2.57 12.14 -3.49
C GLU A 30 3.61 13.25 -3.73
N GLU A 31 4.17 13.83 -2.66
CA GLU A 31 5.19 14.89 -2.73
C GLU A 31 6.48 14.40 -3.42
N ASN A 32 6.92 13.16 -3.17
CA ASN A 32 8.08 12.60 -3.90
C ASN A 32 7.75 12.33 -5.37
N TYR A 33 6.51 11.95 -5.69
CA TYR A 33 6.08 11.81 -7.09
C TYR A 33 6.05 13.18 -7.78
N ASP A 34 5.47 14.20 -7.15
CA ASP A 34 5.34 15.54 -7.71
C ASP A 34 6.68 16.28 -7.79
N ALA A 35 7.56 16.15 -6.79
CA ALA A 35 8.90 16.72 -6.84
C ALA A 35 9.75 16.10 -7.97
N LEU A 36 9.60 14.79 -8.19
CA LEU A 36 10.25 14.09 -9.30
C LEU A 36 9.65 14.52 -10.66
N LEU A 37 8.36 14.89 -10.70
CA LEU A 37 7.71 15.45 -11.89
C LEU A 37 8.11 16.92 -12.16
N ASP A 38 8.36 17.73 -11.12
CA ASP A 38 8.73 19.14 -11.22
C ASP A 38 10.22 19.33 -11.58
N GLU A 39 11.11 18.55 -10.96
CA GLU A 39 12.52 18.41 -11.39
C GLU A 39 12.60 17.95 -12.86
N GLN A 40 11.58 17.22 -13.32
CA GLN A 40 11.44 16.74 -14.68
C GLN A 40 10.92 17.78 -15.69
N MET A 41 10.32 18.89 -15.27
CA MET A 41 9.86 19.96 -16.17
C MET A 41 10.84 21.12 -16.34
N LEU A 42 11.92 21.18 -15.53
CA LEU A 42 12.90 22.27 -15.52
C LEU A 42 14.28 21.90 -16.11
N GLY A 43 14.45 20.70 -16.66
CA GLY A 43 15.75 20.20 -17.14
C GLY A 43 16.13 20.65 -18.56
N THR A 44 16.96 21.69 -18.68
CA THR A 44 17.78 21.95 -19.89
C THR A 44 19.05 21.11 -19.85
N GLY A 45 19.04 19.93 -20.47
CA GLY A 45 20.23 19.08 -20.64
C GLY A 45 19.87 17.66 -21.08
N ASP A 46 20.50 17.17 -22.15
CA ASP A 46 20.28 15.82 -22.69
C ASP A 46 20.48 14.73 -21.62
N GLU A 47 21.39 14.91 -20.65
CA GLU A 47 21.68 13.90 -19.62
C GLU A 47 20.54 13.73 -18.59
N GLU A 48 19.94 14.81 -18.11
CA GLU A 48 18.81 14.76 -17.17
C GLU A 48 17.56 14.17 -17.84
N THR A 49 17.35 14.50 -19.12
CA THR A 49 16.27 13.95 -19.93
C THR A 49 16.35 12.42 -20.06
N ILE A 50 17.57 11.87 -20.20
CA ILE A 50 17.78 10.42 -20.29
C ILE A 50 17.55 9.76 -18.93
N ARG A 51 18.06 10.34 -17.84
CA ARG A 51 17.83 9.82 -16.48
C ARG A 51 16.34 9.74 -16.16
N GLN A 52 15.59 10.78 -16.52
CA GLN A 52 14.13 10.82 -16.39
C GLN A 52 13.45 9.74 -17.26
N TRP A 53 13.87 9.60 -18.52
CA TRP A 53 13.34 8.58 -19.40
C TRP A 53 13.60 7.17 -18.86
N VAL A 54 14.80 6.91 -18.36
CA VAL A 54 15.17 5.65 -17.69
C VAL A 54 14.26 5.44 -16.49
N GLN A 55 14.16 6.38 -15.55
CA GLN A 55 13.31 6.23 -14.36
C GLN A 55 11.82 5.99 -14.69
N LYS A 56 11.33 6.54 -15.81
CA LYS A 56 9.96 6.30 -16.28
C LYS A 56 9.76 4.91 -16.89
N ASN A 57 10.77 4.40 -17.61
CA ASN A 57 10.68 3.14 -18.35
C ASN A 57 11.29 1.94 -17.61
N PHE A 58 12.08 2.15 -16.55
CA PHE A 58 12.72 1.11 -15.73
C PHE A 58 12.09 0.97 -14.34
N ARG A 59 11.55 -0.21 -14.05
CA ARG A 59 10.95 -0.57 -12.74
C ARG A 59 11.97 -0.68 -11.60
N PRO A 60 13.19 -1.20 -11.79
CA PRO A 60 14.20 -1.33 -10.73
C PRO A 60 14.57 0.00 -10.05
N SER A 61 14.48 1.12 -10.78
CA SER A 61 14.83 2.44 -10.24
C SER A 61 13.81 3.01 -9.24
N LYS A 62 12.60 2.42 -9.18
CA LYS A 62 11.51 2.85 -8.28
C LYS A 62 11.43 2.03 -6.99
N ALA A 63 12.19 0.95 -6.86
CA ALA A 63 12.11 0.00 -5.75
C ALA A 63 12.84 0.49 -4.47
N ILE A 64 12.66 1.76 -4.11
CA ILE A 64 13.18 2.29 -2.84
C ILE A 64 12.08 2.07 -1.80
N ILE A 65 12.22 1.01 -0.99
CA ILE A 65 11.42 0.84 0.22
C ILE A 65 11.69 2.06 1.11
N THR A 66 10.71 2.96 1.20
CA THR A 66 10.89 4.19 1.97
C THR A 66 10.96 3.86 3.47
N HIS A 67 11.71 4.66 4.22
CA HIS A 67 11.78 4.53 5.69
C HIS A 67 10.39 4.52 6.33
N VAL A 68 9.44 5.27 5.77
CA VAL A 68 8.05 5.32 6.23
C VAL A 68 7.34 3.98 6.03
N GLN A 69 7.53 3.30 4.89
CA GLN A 69 6.96 1.98 4.66
C GLN A 69 7.49 0.94 5.65
N ILE A 70 8.77 1.01 6.02
CA ILE A 70 9.37 0.14 7.04
C ILE A 70 8.69 0.37 8.40
N CYS A 71 8.47 1.63 8.78
CA CYS A 71 7.74 1.97 10.01
C CYS A 71 6.31 1.41 10.01
N ILE A 72 5.59 1.49 8.89
CA ILE A 72 4.24 0.92 8.76
C ILE A 72 4.27 -0.61 8.91
N VAL A 73 5.18 -1.30 8.22
CA VAL A 73 5.28 -2.76 8.29
C VAL A 73 5.60 -3.22 9.71
N LEU A 74 6.53 -2.56 10.39
CA LEU A 74 6.86 -2.85 11.78
C LEU A 74 5.66 -2.63 12.71
N TRP A 75 4.90 -1.56 12.48
CA TRP A 75 3.68 -1.29 13.25
C TRP A 75 2.60 -2.35 13.02
N VAL A 76 2.36 -2.73 11.76
CA VAL A 76 1.40 -3.80 11.38
C VAL A 76 1.80 -5.13 12.02
N ALA A 77 3.09 -5.47 12.04
CA ALA A 77 3.58 -6.66 12.72
C ALA A 77 3.34 -6.61 14.25
N GLY A 78 3.52 -5.45 14.87
CA GLY A 78 3.20 -5.23 16.28
C GLY A 78 1.71 -5.44 16.59
N LEU A 79 0.81 -4.93 15.74
CA LEU A 79 -0.62 -5.19 15.86
C LEU A 79 -0.97 -6.67 15.67
N LEU A 80 -0.33 -7.36 14.72
CA LEU A 80 -0.55 -8.78 14.50
C LEU A 80 -0.19 -9.61 15.73
N LEU A 81 0.95 -9.33 16.36
CA LEU A 81 1.35 -10.02 17.58
C LEU A 81 0.35 -9.76 18.73
N ALA A 82 -0.15 -8.53 18.86
CA ALA A 82 -1.16 -8.19 19.84
C ALA A 82 -2.49 -8.93 19.59
N ASP A 83 -2.94 -9.01 18.34
CA ASP A 83 -4.18 -9.70 17.95
C ASP A 83 -4.06 -11.22 18.12
N ILE A 84 -2.91 -11.82 17.75
CA ILE A 84 -2.65 -13.26 17.99
C ILE A 84 -2.71 -13.58 19.48
N LYS A 85 -2.11 -12.73 20.32
CA LYS A 85 -2.17 -12.89 21.77
C LYS A 85 -3.63 -12.82 22.26
N HIS A 86 -4.42 -11.88 21.75
CA HIS A 86 -5.82 -11.76 22.12
C HIS A 86 -6.64 -13.01 21.72
N ILE A 87 -6.42 -13.53 20.51
CA ILE A 87 -7.05 -14.78 20.03
C ILE A 87 -6.68 -15.96 20.93
N TYR A 88 -5.41 -16.06 21.33
CA TYR A 88 -4.92 -17.15 22.18
C TYR A 88 -5.61 -17.17 23.56
N PHE A 89 -5.79 -16.01 24.21
CA PHE A 89 -6.39 -15.94 25.53
C PHE A 89 -7.94 -15.96 25.52
N ALA A 90 -8.59 -15.34 24.53
CA ALA A 90 -10.04 -15.25 24.45
C ALA A 90 -10.70 -16.49 23.81
N GLY A 91 -9.95 -17.27 23.04
CA GLY A 91 -10.44 -18.39 22.25
C GLY A 91 -10.99 -17.97 20.88
N PHE A 92 -10.65 -18.76 19.86
CA PHE A 92 -10.92 -18.46 18.43
C PHE A 92 -12.39 -18.23 18.11
N ARG A 93 -13.29 -19.08 18.64
CA ARG A 93 -14.74 -18.98 18.37
C ARG A 93 -15.34 -17.69 18.92
N SER A 94 -14.93 -17.31 20.14
CA SER A 94 -15.38 -16.06 20.76
C SER A 94 -14.86 -14.85 19.99
N TYR A 95 -13.63 -14.93 19.47
CA TYR A 95 -13.03 -13.87 18.66
C TYR A 95 -13.79 -13.61 17.36
N ILE A 96 -14.09 -14.64 16.56
CA ILE A 96 -14.75 -14.48 15.26
C ILE A 96 -16.23 -14.07 15.39
N CYS A 97 -16.93 -14.49 16.45
CA CYS A 97 -18.31 -14.07 16.67
C CYS A 97 -18.44 -12.55 16.94
N ASN A 98 -17.37 -11.87 17.36
CA ASN A 98 -17.39 -10.42 17.51
C ASN A 98 -17.03 -9.75 16.18
N ALA A 99 -18.01 -9.09 15.55
CA ALA A 99 -17.84 -8.38 14.28
C ALA A 99 -16.69 -7.35 14.29
N TYR A 100 -16.41 -6.73 15.44
CA TYR A 100 -15.33 -5.76 15.56
C TYR A 100 -13.95 -6.40 15.52
N ASN A 101 -13.79 -7.54 16.17
CA ASN A 101 -12.54 -8.30 16.13
C ASN A 101 -12.33 -8.89 14.73
N LEU A 102 -13.39 -9.39 14.10
CA LEU A 102 -13.35 -9.86 12.72
C LEU A 102 -12.93 -8.74 11.76
N LEU A 103 -13.50 -7.54 11.88
CA LEU A 103 -13.14 -6.40 11.05
C LEU A 103 -11.67 -5.99 11.26
N ASN A 104 -11.17 -6.01 12.50
CA ASN A 104 -9.75 -5.74 12.78
C ASN A 104 -8.84 -6.78 12.12
N PHE A 105 -9.20 -8.05 12.21
CA PHE A 105 -8.50 -9.14 11.53
C PHE A 105 -8.52 -8.97 10.01
N CYS A 106 -9.66 -8.59 9.42
CA CYS A 106 -9.76 -8.32 7.98
C CYS A 106 -8.85 -7.17 7.55
N ILE A 107 -8.88 -6.02 8.25
CA ILE A 107 -7.98 -4.88 7.97
C ILE A 107 -6.52 -5.33 8.04
N LEU A 108 -6.14 -6.02 9.13
CA LEU A 108 -4.78 -6.49 9.34
C LEU A 108 -4.33 -7.45 8.23
N SER A 109 -5.21 -8.36 7.83
CA SER A 109 -4.94 -9.30 6.72
C SER A 109 -4.75 -8.59 5.38
N MET A 110 -5.52 -7.52 5.10
CA MET A 110 -5.37 -6.72 3.89
C MET A 110 -4.03 -5.96 3.87
N TYR A 111 -3.60 -5.39 5.00
CA TYR A 111 -2.28 -4.76 5.11
C TYR A 111 -1.15 -5.76 4.86
N ILE A 112 -1.19 -6.93 5.51
CA ILE A 112 -0.17 -7.96 5.35
C ILE A 112 -0.15 -8.48 3.91
N GLY A 113 -1.32 -8.74 3.33
CA GLY A 113 -1.45 -9.15 1.94
C GLY A 113 -0.80 -8.14 0.99
N SER A 114 -1.17 -6.87 1.09
CA SER A 114 -0.58 -5.78 0.31
C SER A 114 0.95 -5.77 0.39
N TYR A 115 1.52 -5.76 1.60
CA TYR A 115 2.97 -5.71 1.75
C TYR A 115 3.67 -6.99 1.27
N THR A 116 3.02 -8.15 1.42
CA THR A 116 3.54 -9.41 0.88
C THR A 116 3.61 -9.35 -0.65
N LEU A 117 2.57 -8.85 -1.33
CA LEU A 117 2.60 -8.67 -2.78
C LEU A 117 3.71 -7.69 -3.21
N ARG A 118 3.91 -6.58 -2.49
CA ARG A 118 5.00 -5.63 -2.76
C ARG A 118 6.39 -6.27 -2.64
N ILE A 119 6.60 -7.11 -1.62
CA ILE A 119 7.87 -7.85 -1.44
C ILE A 119 8.07 -8.87 -2.57
N ILE A 120 7.01 -9.56 -3.01
CA ILE A 120 7.06 -10.48 -4.15
C ILE A 120 7.45 -9.73 -5.43
N VAL A 121 6.82 -8.58 -5.68
CA VAL A 121 7.15 -7.71 -6.82
C VAL A 121 8.62 -7.29 -6.78
N ASP A 122 9.13 -6.80 -5.64
CA ASP A 122 10.54 -6.41 -5.51
C ASP A 122 11.47 -7.57 -5.86
N ARG A 123 11.13 -8.78 -5.39
CA ARG A 123 11.90 -9.98 -5.68
C ARG A 123 11.94 -10.27 -7.17
N TRP A 124 10.79 -10.26 -7.85
CA TRP A 124 10.69 -10.52 -9.28
C TRP A 124 11.37 -9.44 -10.14
N VAL A 125 11.27 -8.18 -9.72
CA VAL A 125 11.98 -7.06 -10.36
C VAL A 125 13.49 -7.23 -10.21
N ARG A 126 13.97 -7.58 -9.01
CA ARG A 126 15.40 -7.82 -8.75
C ARG A 126 15.93 -9.01 -9.54
N GLU A 127 15.17 -10.11 -9.61
CA GLU A 127 15.54 -11.27 -10.43
C GLU A 127 15.62 -10.93 -11.91
N SER A 128 14.72 -10.07 -12.39
CA SER A 128 14.72 -9.60 -13.79
C SER A 128 15.89 -8.66 -14.08
N ASP A 129 16.22 -7.76 -13.15
CA ASP A 129 17.39 -6.88 -13.26
C ASP A 129 18.70 -7.67 -13.29
N LEU A 130 18.84 -8.66 -12.41
CA LEU A 130 20.02 -9.55 -12.39
C LEU A 130 20.18 -10.33 -13.69
N PHE A 131 19.08 -10.74 -14.33
CA PHE A 131 19.13 -11.50 -15.58
C PHE A 131 19.65 -10.66 -16.76
N PHE A 132 19.23 -9.41 -16.88
CA PHE A 132 19.67 -8.51 -17.95
C PHE A 132 20.92 -7.69 -17.58
N ASN A 133 21.34 -7.73 -16.31
CA ASN A 133 22.35 -6.84 -15.71
C ASN A 133 22.05 -5.36 -16.01
N ALA A 134 20.77 -5.00 -15.98
CA ALA A 134 20.30 -3.79 -16.62
C ALA A 134 20.71 -2.53 -15.88
N THR A 135 20.62 -2.52 -14.54
CA THR A 135 21.10 -1.40 -13.72
C THR A 135 22.56 -1.06 -14.01
N THR A 136 23.43 -2.07 -14.09
CA THR A 136 24.86 -1.87 -14.39
C THR A 136 25.08 -1.30 -15.79
N GLN A 137 24.36 -1.82 -16.79
CA GLN A 137 24.49 -1.37 -18.17
C GLN A 137 23.94 0.05 -18.37
N VAL A 138 22.79 0.36 -17.77
CA VAL A 138 22.21 1.70 -17.78
C VAL A 138 23.14 2.71 -17.12
N ASN A 139 23.70 2.39 -15.96
CA ASN A 139 24.65 3.27 -15.27
C ASN A 139 25.92 3.53 -16.10
N PHE A 140 26.45 2.51 -16.77
CA PHE A 140 27.60 2.66 -17.67
C PHE A 140 27.28 3.55 -18.88
N LEU A 141 26.10 3.39 -19.48
CA LEU A 141 25.68 4.18 -20.63
C LEU A 141 25.37 5.64 -20.27
N LEU A 142 24.82 5.89 -19.08
CA LEU A 142 24.65 7.23 -18.54
C LEU A 142 26.00 7.93 -18.36
N GLN A 143 27.03 7.23 -17.85
CA GLN A 143 28.37 7.79 -17.71
C GLN A 143 29.06 8.08 -19.06
N THR A 144 28.71 7.33 -20.10
CA THR A 144 29.31 7.49 -21.45
C THR A 144 28.53 8.49 -22.33
N ASN A 145 27.45 9.10 -21.80
CA ASN A 145 26.55 10.05 -22.48
C ASN A 145 26.02 9.56 -23.85
N ASN A 146 25.78 8.25 -23.98
CA ASN A 146 25.31 7.63 -25.23
C ASN A 146 23.80 7.37 -25.18
N SER A 147 23.01 8.44 -25.34
CA SER A 147 21.54 8.44 -25.22
C SER A 147 20.82 7.46 -26.16
N ILE A 148 21.23 7.42 -27.43
CA ILE A 148 20.63 6.58 -28.48
C ILE A 148 20.75 5.10 -28.14
N LEU A 149 21.88 4.71 -27.55
CA LEU A 149 22.20 3.33 -27.25
C LEU A 149 21.41 2.80 -26.05
N VAL A 150 21.09 3.68 -25.09
CA VAL A 150 20.17 3.38 -23.98
C VAL A 150 18.79 3.02 -24.53
N HIS A 151 18.22 3.85 -25.40
CA HIS A 151 16.90 3.59 -25.97
C HIS A 151 16.85 2.27 -26.76
N GLN A 152 17.87 2.00 -27.58
CA GLN A 152 17.96 0.75 -28.34
C GLN A 152 18.10 -0.48 -27.45
N MET A 153 18.92 -0.39 -26.40
CA MET A 153 19.12 -1.49 -25.44
C MET A 153 17.83 -1.84 -24.72
N VAL A 154 17.09 -0.83 -24.24
CA VAL A 154 15.79 -1.06 -23.60
C VAL A 154 14.78 -1.65 -24.56
N GLN A 155 14.74 -1.19 -25.82
CA GLN A 155 13.87 -1.79 -26.84
C GLN A 155 14.22 -3.27 -27.10
N ASN A 156 15.50 -3.63 -27.06
CA ASN A 156 15.92 -5.01 -27.23
C ASN A 156 15.48 -5.89 -26.04
N TRP A 157 15.56 -5.37 -24.81
CA TRP A 157 15.05 -6.07 -23.63
C TRP A 157 13.54 -6.28 -23.67
N THR A 158 12.76 -5.28 -24.13
CA THR A 158 11.30 -5.44 -24.24
C THR A 158 10.90 -6.43 -25.32
N GLN A 159 11.70 -6.58 -26.38
CA GLN A 159 11.48 -7.52 -27.49
C GLN A 159 12.13 -8.90 -27.26
N SER A 160 12.79 -9.10 -26.12
CA SER A 160 13.46 -10.37 -25.82
C SER A 160 12.46 -11.53 -25.71
N CYS A 161 12.87 -12.73 -26.10
CA CYS A 161 12.04 -13.95 -26.06
C CYS A 161 11.54 -14.33 -24.65
N HIS A 162 12.17 -13.80 -23.60
CA HIS A 162 11.78 -14.00 -22.21
C HIS A 162 10.76 -12.94 -21.76
N HIS A 163 9.52 -13.09 -22.24
CA HIS A 163 8.45 -12.11 -22.01
C HIS A 163 8.17 -11.86 -20.51
N ASP A 164 8.30 -12.89 -19.66
CA ASP A 164 8.04 -12.76 -18.22
C ASP A 164 9.04 -11.82 -17.54
N LYS A 165 10.34 -11.95 -17.86
CA LYS A 165 11.40 -11.12 -17.26
C LYS A 165 11.44 -9.71 -17.85
N SER A 166 11.17 -9.58 -19.15
CA SER A 166 11.09 -8.27 -19.81
C SER A 166 9.87 -7.45 -19.34
N TYR A 167 8.80 -8.13 -18.90
CA TYR A 167 7.65 -7.48 -18.31
C TYR A 167 8.02 -6.77 -17.00
N PHE A 168 8.69 -7.46 -16.06
CA PHE A 168 9.06 -6.87 -14.76
C PHE A 168 10.13 -5.79 -14.83
N ILE A 169 10.92 -5.73 -15.91
CA ILE A 169 11.91 -4.67 -16.08
C ILE A 169 11.30 -3.34 -16.56
N THR A 170 10.14 -3.42 -17.22
CA THR A 170 9.46 -2.27 -17.84
C THR A 170 8.55 -1.57 -16.82
N ALA A 171 8.87 -0.32 -16.44
CA ALA A 171 8.11 0.46 -15.45
C ALA A 171 6.77 1.06 -15.94
N SER A 172 6.50 1.04 -17.25
CA SER A 172 5.35 1.77 -17.78
C SER A 172 4.02 1.17 -17.28
N ARG A 173 3.40 1.81 -16.29
CA ARG A 173 2.12 1.40 -15.66
C ARG A 173 1.00 1.18 -16.68
N PHE A 174 1.01 1.91 -17.79
CA PHE A 174 0.04 1.76 -18.89
C PHE A 174 0.12 0.43 -19.64
N ARG A 175 1.24 -0.29 -19.54
CA ARG A 175 1.44 -1.61 -20.19
C ARG A 175 1.31 -2.77 -19.22
N TRP A 176 1.04 -2.50 -17.95
CA TRP A 176 0.87 -3.55 -16.96
C TRP A 176 -0.41 -4.33 -17.24
N LYS A 177 -0.34 -5.64 -16.98
CA LYS A 177 -1.51 -6.49 -17.07
C LYS A 177 -2.45 -6.18 -15.90
N TYR A 178 -3.73 -6.51 -16.07
CA TYR A 178 -4.76 -6.28 -15.05
C TYR A 178 -4.52 -7.08 -13.77
N ASP A 179 -3.77 -8.17 -13.85
CA ASP A 179 -3.39 -9.07 -12.75
C ASP A 179 -2.01 -8.74 -12.16
N ASP A 180 -1.41 -7.58 -12.50
CA ASP A 180 -0.11 -7.20 -11.94
C ASP A 180 -0.20 -7.10 -10.40
N PRO A 181 0.65 -7.83 -9.66
CA PRO A 181 0.60 -7.86 -8.20
C PRO A 181 0.85 -6.50 -7.55
N GLU A 182 1.53 -5.56 -8.20
CA GLU A 182 1.72 -4.21 -7.68
C GLU A 182 0.40 -3.44 -7.67
N ILE A 183 -0.42 -3.54 -8.73
CA ILE A 183 -1.76 -2.93 -8.79
C ILE A 183 -2.66 -3.54 -7.72
N VAL A 184 -2.67 -4.87 -7.62
CA VAL A 184 -3.47 -5.56 -6.59
C VAL A 184 -3.04 -5.13 -5.19
N SER A 185 -1.74 -4.96 -4.95
CA SER A 185 -1.23 -4.47 -3.66
C SER A 185 -1.70 -3.05 -3.35
N ASP A 186 -1.69 -2.15 -4.33
CA ASP A 186 -2.16 -0.76 -4.15
C ASP A 186 -3.65 -0.70 -3.82
N VAL A 187 -4.46 -1.51 -4.50
CA VAL A 187 -5.90 -1.61 -4.23
C VAL A 187 -6.16 -2.16 -2.82
N MET A 188 -5.48 -3.25 -2.44
CA MET A 188 -5.61 -3.81 -1.09
C MET A 188 -5.18 -2.80 -0.02
N PHE A 189 -4.10 -2.06 -0.26
CA PHE A 189 -3.64 -1.00 0.64
C PHE A 189 -4.67 0.12 0.77
N ALA A 190 -5.20 0.62 -0.35
CA ALA A 190 -6.18 1.69 -0.35
C ALA A 190 -7.48 1.28 0.38
N VAL A 191 -7.97 0.07 0.13
CA VAL A 191 -9.15 -0.46 0.84
C VAL A 191 -8.86 -0.61 2.33
N ALA A 192 -7.70 -1.17 2.70
CA ALA A 192 -7.30 -1.30 4.10
C ALA A 192 -7.26 0.07 4.81
N ASN A 193 -6.77 1.11 4.14
CA ASN A 193 -6.72 2.48 4.66
C ASN A 193 -8.13 3.02 4.94
N VAL A 194 -9.04 2.92 3.98
CA VAL A 194 -10.43 3.39 4.13
C VAL A 194 -11.12 2.67 5.29
N VAL A 195 -11.00 1.34 5.35
CA VAL A 195 -11.62 0.55 6.43
C VAL A 195 -10.94 0.84 7.78
N SER A 196 -9.64 1.16 7.79
CA SER A 196 -8.91 1.60 8.98
C SER A 196 -9.40 2.96 9.49
N PHE A 197 -9.79 3.89 8.63
CA PHE A 197 -10.45 5.14 9.06
C PHE A 197 -11.86 4.87 9.59
N ALA A 198 -12.63 4.01 8.93
CA ALA A 198 -13.98 3.64 9.37
C ALA A 198 -13.99 2.98 10.77
N ARG A 199 -12.91 2.26 11.14
CA ARG A 199 -12.70 1.71 12.48
C ARG A 199 -12.73 2.77 13.59
N THR A 200 -12.42 4.03 13.30
CA THR A 200 -12.45 5.11 14.30
C THR A 200 -13.83 5.30 14.93
N THR A 201 -14.90 4.92 14.23
CA THR A 201 -16.28 4.95 14.76
C THR A 201 -16.47 4.13 16.03
N TYR A 202 -15.60 3.15 16.32
CA TYR A 202 -15.65 2.41 17.60
C TYR A 202 -15.32 3.26 18.83
N LEU A 203 -14.73 4.44 18.63
CA LEU A 203 -14.42 5.39 19.71
C LEU A 203 -15.58 6.34 20.00
N MET A 204 -16.53 6.45 19.08
CA MET A 204 -17.69 7.32 19.17
C MET A 204 -18.57 7.11 20.43
N PRO A 205 -18.76 5.89 20.98
CA PRO A 205 -19.56 5.72 22.20
C PRO A 205 -18.86 6.21 23.47
N ALA A 206 -17.55 6.47 23.44
CA ALA A 206 -16.80 6.99 24.59
C ALA A 206 -17.01 8.49 24.82
N PHE A 207 -17.58 9.21 23.83
CA PHE A 207 -17.86 10.64 23.94
C PHE A 207 -19.34 10.87 24.26
N GLU A 208 -19.61 11.70 25.28
CA GLU A 208 -20.96 11.99 25.80
C GLU A 208 -21.92 12.51 24.72
N ALA A 209 -21.44 13.38 23.81
CA ALA A 209 -22.25 13.95 22.74
C ALA A 209 -22.48 13.00 21.55
N LEU A 210 -21.58 12.04 21.31
CA LEU A 210 -21.58 11.23 20.08
C LEU A 210 -22.20 9.84 20.28
N GLY A 211 -22.28 9.33 21.51
CA GLY A 211 -22.89 8.03 21.82
C GLY A 211 -24.34 7.90 21.35
N PRO A 212 -25.26 8.84 21.67
CA PRO A 212 -26.65 8.79 21.21
C PRO A 212 -26.77 8.83 19.68
N LEU A 213 -25.89 9.60 19.02
CA LEU A 213 -25.85 9.73 17.56
C LEU A 213 -25.47 8.41 16.90
N GLN A 214 -24.46 7.70 17.42
CA GLN A 214 -24.05 6.40 16.90
C GLN A 214 -25.14 5.34 17.01
N ILE A 215 -25.89 5.34 18.12
CA ILE A 215 -27.00 4.39 18.32
C ILE A 215 -28.10 4.65 17.28
N SER A 216 -28.45 5.91 17.04
CA SER A 216 -29.41 6.29 16.01
C SER A 216 -28.93 5.88 14.62
N PHE A 217 -27.67 6.19 14.28
CA PHE A 217 -27.05 5.82 13.01
C PHE A 217 -27.06 4.30 12.76
N THR A 218 -26.74 3.49 13.77
CA THR A 218 -26.74 2.01 13.65
C THR A 218 -28.13 1.47 13.36
N ARG A 219 -29.17 2.03 13.99
CA ARG A 219 -30.57 1.64 13.73
C ARG A 219 -30.97 1.99 12.30
N MET A 220 -30.67 3.20 11.84
CA MET A 220 -30.93 3.62 10.46
C MET A 220 -30.22 2.73 9.43
N LEU A 221 -28.96 2.36 9.69
CA LEU A 221 -28.18 1.49 8.80
C LEU A 221 -28.80 0.08 8.72
N THR A 222 -29.36 -0.43 9.81
CA THR A 222 -30.09 -1.71 9.82
C THR A 222 -31.37 -1.62 8.97
N ASP A 223 -32.07 -0.49 8.99
CA ASP A 223 -33.25 -0.31 8.13
C ASP A 223 -32.85 -0.18 6.65
N ILE A 224 -31.78 0.57 6.32
CA ILE A 224 -31.25 0.67 4.95
C ILE A 224 -30.83 -0.69 4.41
N THR A 225 -30.14 -1.51 5.20
CA THR A 225 -29.72 -2.85 4.78
C THR A 225 -30.90 -3.76 4.48
N ARG A 226 -32.01 -3.66 5.24
CA ARG A 226 -33.26 -4.36 4.91
C ARG A 226 -33.82 -3.94 3.56
N PHE A 227 -33.89 -2.63 3.29
CA PHE A 227 -34.34 -2.12 1.98
C PHE A 227 -33.43 -2.55 0.84
N MET A 228 -32.10 -2.56 1.05
CA MET A 228 -31.13 -3.02 0.05
C MET A 228 -31.30 -4.50 -0.29
N VAL A 229 -31.52 -5.38 0.70
CA VAL A 229 -31.78 -6.80 0.46
C VAL A 229 -33.07 -7.01 -0.33
N LEU A 230 -34.12 -6.26 -0.01
CA LEU A 230 -35.37 -6.31 -0.78
C LEU A 230 -35.17 -5.81 -2.22
N TYR A 231 -34.42 -4.72 -2.41
CA TYR A 231 -34.10 -4.20 -3.74
C TYR A 231 -33.33 -5.21 -4.58
N LEU A 232 -32.28 -5.82 -4.03
CA LEU A 232 -31.48 -6.85 -4.72
C LEU A 232 -32.24 -8.14 -5.02
N LEU A 233 -33.34 -8.42 -4.31
CA LEU A 233 -34.18 -9.59 -4.57
C LEU A 233 -35.23 -9.30 -5.65
N VAL A 234 -35.72 -8.05 -5.73
CA VAL A 234 -36.71 -7.61 -6.71
C VAL A 234 -36.09 -7.36 -8.09
N CYS A 235 -34.86 -6.84 -8.13
CA CYS A 235 -34.07 -6.68 -9.35
C CYS A 235 -33.47 -8.01 -9.82
#